data_AF-A0A069RKQ9-F1
#
_entry.id   AF-A0A069RKQ9-F1
#
_cell.length_a   1.000
_cell.length_b   1.000
_cell.length_c   1.000
_cell.angle_alpha   90.00
_cell.angle_beta   90.00
_cell.angle_gamma   90.00
#
_symmetry.space_group_name_H-M   'P 1'
#
loop_
_entity.id
_entity.type
_entity.pdbx_description
1 polymer ?
#
loop_
_entity_poly.entity_id
_entity_poly.type
_entity_poly.pdbx_seq_one_letter_code
_entity_poly.pdbx_strand_id
1 'polypeptide(L)'
;MTSTNNIDGFGVRKYICIESVEIVIGTGVFSEISTGIEDFLGERSTAFENKLKNAKEIAFKKLRMHAAEKGGNAVIGIDIDYTEFTSNRIGLIANGTVVEMEKCETHFIDFAEGIRKLHELMTDGIIK
;
A
#
# COMPACT_ATOMS: atom_id res chain seq x y z
N MET A 1 3.31 3.04 -3.05
CA MET A 1 2.32 2.40 -2.17
C MET A 1 1.40 1.57 -3.04
N THR A 2 1.04 0.36 -2.63
CA THR A 2 0.13 -0.53 -3.37
C THR A 2 -0.59 -1.48 -2.41
N SER A 3 -1.79 -1.94 -2.79
CA SER A 3 -2.50 -3.04 -2.12
C SER A 3 -1.93 -4.41 -2.49
N THR A 4 -1.17 -4.51 -3.58
CA THR A 4 -0.47 -5.75 -3.97
C THR A 4 0.76 -5.99 -3.10
N ASN A 5 1.23 -7.24 -3.06
CA ASN A 5 2.47 -7.60 -2.34
C ASN A 5 3.74 -7.25 -3.13
N ASN A 6 3.62 -6.88 -4.41
CA ASN A 6 4.76 -6.62 -5.31
C ASN A 6 4.51 -5.37 -6.17
N ILE A 7 5.59 -4.72 -6.60
CA ILE A 7 5.58 -3.63 -7.58
C ILE A 7 6.43 -4.07 -8.77
N ASP A 8 5.84 -4.10 -9.96
CA ASP A 8 6.55 -4.55 -11.16
C ASP A 8 7.78 -3.70 -11.46
N GLY A 9 8.90 -4.37 -11.77
CA GLY A 9 10.19 -3.73 -12.02
C GLY A 9 10.96 -3.31 -10.75
N PHE A 10 10.45 -3.62 -9.56
CA PHE A 10 11.12 -3.36 -8.28
C PHE A 10 11.18 -4.62 -7.41
N GLY A 11 12.32 -4.80 -6.73
CA GLY A 11 12.55 -5.88 -5.77
C GLY A 11 12.58 -5.33 -4.35
N VAL A 12 12.04 -6.10 -3.38
CA VAL A 12 12.17 -5.75 -1.95
C VAL A 12 13.58 -6.12 -1.48
N ARG A 13 14.35 -5.11 -1.06
CA ARG A 13 15.66 -5.26 -0.44
C ARG A 13 15.53 -5.57 1.06
N LYS A 14 14.56 -4.93 1.73
CA LYS A 14 14.33 -5.10 3.17
C LYS A 14 12.87 -4.90 3.55
N TYR A 15 12.35 -5.82 4.36
CA TYR A 15 11.10 -5.64 5.10
C TYR A 15 11.41 -4.97 6.43
N ILE A 16 10.83 -3.77 6.66
CA ILE A 16 11.20 -2.93 7.80
C ILE A 16 10.28 -3.21 8.98
N CYS A 17 8.97 -3.01 8.80
CA CYS A 17 7.95 -3.32 9.78
C CYS A 17 6.56 -3.28 9.15
N ILE A 18 5.55 -3.71 9.90
CA ILE A 18 4.16 -3.34 9.63
C ILE A 18 3.93 -1.94 10.18
N GLU A 19 3.15 -1.13 9.47
CA GLU A 19 2.69 0.18 9.93
C GLU A 19 1.17 0.27 9.80
N SER A 20 0.55 1.05 10.67
CA SER A 20 -0.88 1.33 10.64
C SER A 20 -1.18 2.80 10.92
N VAL A 21 -2.27 3.29 10.34
CA VAL A 21 -2.80 4.62 10.59
C VAL A 21 -4.30 4.55 10.77
N GLU A 22 -4.77 5.11 11.88
CA GLU A 22 -6.18 5.18 12.24
C GLU A 22 -6.68 6.62 12.16
N ILE A 23 -7.84 6.80 11.54
CA ILE A 23 -8.56 8.07 11.47
C ILE A 23 -9.97 7.87 12.00
N VAL A 24 -10.37 8.69 12.97
CA VAL A 24 -11.72 8.66 13.55
C VAL A 24 -12.54 9.82 12.98
N ILE A 25 -13.69 9.48 12.40
CA ILE A 25 -14.65 10.42 11.83
C ILE A 25 -15.78 10.61 12.85
N GLY A 26 -15.97 11.85 13.31
CA GLY A 26 -16.90 12.22 14.39
C GLY A 26 -18.38 12.32 13.99
N THR A 27 -19.24 12.62 14.96
CA THR A 27 -20.72 12.51 14.93
C THR A 27 -21.47 13.62 14.23
N GLY A 28 -20.86 14.79 14.02
CA GLY A 28 -21.47 15.93 13.32
C GLY A 28 -21.66 15.70 11.82
N VAL A 29 -21.89 14.45 11.41
CA VAL A 29 -22.00 14.00 10.03
C VAL A 29 -23.18 13.05 9.91
N PHE A 30 -23.25 12.04 10.79
CA PHE A 30 -24.35 11.07 10.80
C PHE A 30 -25.71 11.73 11.04
N SER A 31 -25.75 12.77 11.87
CA SER A 31 -26.97 13.55 12.15
C SER A 31 -27.51 14.31 10.93
N GLU A 32 -26.67 14.62 9.94
CA GLU A 32 -27.08 15.32 8.70
C GLU A 32 -27.44 14.34 7.57
N ILE A 33 -27.09 13.06 7.70
CA ILE A 33 -27.26 12.03 6.66
C ILE A 33 -28.50 11.17 6.90
N SER A 34 -28.92 10.99 8.16
CA SER A 34 -30.05 10.12 8.53
C SER A 34 -31.41 10.54 7.97
N THR A 35 -31.50 11.67 7.27
CA THR A 35 -32.72 12.15 6.60
C THR A 35 -32.67 12.05 5.07
N GLY A 36 -31.59 11.52 4.46
CA GLY A 36 -31.39 11.60 3.00
C GLY A 36 -30.84 10.34 2.32
N ILE A 37 -30.64 9.23 3.03
CA ILE A 37 -30.15 7.96 2.44
C ILE A 37 -31.23 7.29 1.56
N GLU A 38 -32.51 7.61 1.74
CA GLU A 38 -33.61 6.90 1.06
C GLU A 38 -33.69 7.15 -0.45
N ASP A 39 -33.11 8.25 -0.99
CA ASP A 39 -33.33 8.66 -2.38
C ASP A 39 -32.10 8.57 -3.31
N PHE A 40 -30.94 8.10 -2.85
CA PHE A 40 -29.68 8.44 -3.52
C PHE A 40 -29.03 7.36 -4.39
N LEU A 41 -29.72 7.02 -5.49
CA LEU A 41 -29.07 6.41 -6.65
C LEU A 41 -28.44 7.53 -7.52
N GLY A 42 -27.17 7.86 -7.29
CA GLY A 42 -26.24 7.90 -8.42
C GLY A 42 -25.52 9.17 -8.88
N GLU A 43 -25.58 10.38 -8.28
CA GLU A 43 -24.89 11.52 -8.96
C GLU A 43 -24.28 12.70 -8.17
N ARG A 44 -24.05 12.61 -6.85
CA ARG A 44 -23.33 13.65 -6.07
C ARG A 44 -22.73 13.06 -4.80
N SER A 45 -21.40 13.16 -4.62
CA SER A 45 -20.79 12.67 -3.39
C SER A 45 -21.39 13.36 -2.17
N THR A 46 -22.07 12.57 -1.35
CA THR A 46 -22.68 13.03 -0.11
C THR A 46 -21.62 13.66 0.80
N ALA A 47 -22.02 14.55 1.72
CA ALA A 47 -21.11 15.10 2.73
C ALA A 47 -20.36 14.00 3.50
N PHE A 48 -20.97 12.81 3.59
CA PHE A 48 -20.39 11.59 4.12
C PHE A 48 -19.22 11.05 3.29
N GLU A 49 -19.46 10.80 1.99
CA GLU A 49 -18.44 10.28 1.07
C GLU A 49 -17.22 11.19 1.03
N ASN A 50 -17.43 12.51 1.01
CA ASN A 50 -16.34 13.48 1.04
C ASN A 50 -15.50 13.36 2.32
N LYS A 51 -16.13 13.09 3.47
CA LYS A 51 -15.40 12.88 4.74
C LYS A 51 -14.64 11.56 4.75
N LEU A 52 -15.22 10.47 4.24
CA LEU A 52 -14.51 9.19 4.09
C LEU A 52 -13.31 9.33 3.14
N LYS A 53 -13.49 10.03 2.02
CA LYS A 53 -12.41 10.34 1.07
C LYS A 53 -11.29 11.13 1.74
N ASN A 54 -11.63 12.21 2.44
CA ASN A 54 -10.65 13.02 3.16
C ASN A 54 -9.92 12.22 4.24
N ALA A 55 -10.63 11.38 5.00
CA ALA A 55 -10.03 10.51 5.99
C ALA A 55 -9.02 9.54 5.35
N LYS A 56 -9.38 8.92 4.23
CA LYS A 56 -8.49 8.01 3.48
C LYS A 56 -7.24 8.74 2.98
N GLU A 57 -7.39 9.94 2.43
CA GLU A 57 -6.27 10.76 1.95
C GLU A 57 -5.30 11.13 3.10
N ILE A 58 -5.85 11.49 4.27
CA ILE A 58 -5.05 11.76 5.47
C ILE A 58 -4.32 10.50 5.94
N ALA A 59 -5.02 9.36 6.00
CA ALA A 59 -4.45 8.08 6.41
C ALA A 59 -3.26 7.71 5.52
N PHE A 60 -3.44 7.78 4.20
CA PHE A 60 -2.39 7.53 3.22
C PHE A 60 -1.23 8.51 3.30
N LYS A 61 -1.49 9.79 3.58
CA LYS A 61 -0.43 10.78 3.77
C LYS A 61 0.43 10.42 4.99
N LYS A 62 -0.20 10.12 6.13
CA LYS A 62 0.50 9.69 7.34
C LYS A 62 1.25 8.39 7.14
N LEU A 63 0.65 7.40 6.46
CA LEU A 63 1.29 6.11 6.20
C LEU A 63 2.57 6.27 5.38
N ARG A 64 2.57 7.15 4.37
CA ARG A 64 3.79 7.51 3.62
C ARG A 64 4.84 8.20 4.49
N MET A 65 4.41 9.15 5.33
CA MET A 65 5.31 9.87 6.23
C MET A 65 5.99 8.91 7.21
N HIS A 66 5.21 8.06 7.89
CA HIS A 66 5.74 7.07 8.82
C HIS A 66 6.69 6.08 8.13
N ALA A 67 6.35 5.63 6.91
CA ALA A 67 7.22 4.77 6.13
C ALA A 67 8.58 5.44 5.86
N ALA A 68 8.58 6.71 5.45
CA ALA A 68 9.80 7.48 5.22
C ALA A 68 10.60 7.71 6.52
N GLU A 69 9.94 8.04 7.63
CA GLU A 69 10.58 8.20 8.96
C GLU A 69 11.28 6.92 9.42
N LYS A 70 10.77 5.75 9.02
CA LYS A 70 11.34 4.44 9.31
C LYS A 70 12.40 3.97 8.30
N GLY A 71 12.75 4.80 7.32
CA GLY A 71 13.73 4.49 6.28
C GLY A 71 13.20 3.62 5.14
N GLY A 72 11.89 3.44 5.04
CA GLY A 72 11.24 2.77 3.91
C GLY A 72 10.96 3.74 2.76
N ASN A 73 10.96 3.21 1.54
CA ASN A 73 10.61 3.97 0.33
C ASN A 73 9.33 3.47 -0.35
N ALA A 74 8.74 2.37 0.15
CA ALA A 74 7.45 1.88 -0.28
C ALA A 74 6.65 1.25 0.87
N VAL A 75 5.33 1.16 0.66
CA VAL A 75 4.41 0.39 1.50
C VAL A 75 3.63 -0.53 0.57
N ILE A 76 3.69 -1.83 0.81
CA ILE A 76 3.05 -2.89 0.02
C ILE A 76 2.03 -3.64 0.88
N GLY A 77 1.13 -4.39 0.23
CA GLY A 77 0.09 -5.15 0.91
C GLY A 77 -0.82 -4.24 1.75
N ILE A 78 -1.14 -3.05 1.23
CA ILE A 78 -2.02 -2.12 1.93
C ILE A 78 -3.43 -2.67 1.97
N ASP A 79 -4.00 -2.69 3.17
CA ASP A 79 -5.40 -2.99 3.43
C ASP A 79 -6.07 -1.80 4.13
N ILE A 80 -7.38 -1.64 3.91
CA ILE A 80 -8.16 -0.54 4.49
C ILE A 80 -9.48 -1.06 5.02
N ASP A 81 -9.67 -0.91 6.32
CA ASP A 81 -10.90 -1.25 7.01
C ASP A 81 -11.67 0.00 7.42
N TYR A 82 -13.00 -0.08 7.30
CA TYR A 82 -13.93 0.86 7.89
C TYR A 82 -14.72 0.14 8.97
N THR A 83 -14.74 0.69 10.17
CA THR A 83 -15.43 0.09 11.31
C THR A 83 -16.28 1.14 12.01
N GLU A 84 -17.51 0.77 12.38
CA GLU A 84 -18.36 1.64 13.17
C GLU A 84 -17.96 1.55 14.64
N PHE A 85 -17.72 2.71 15.24
CA PHE A 85 -17.53 2.87 16.68
C PHE A 85 -18.80 3.40 17.32
N THR A 86 -18.92 3.19 18.63
CA THR A 86 -20.05 3.72 19.41
C THR A 86 -20.22 5.23 19.24
N SER A 87 -21.46 5.69 19.39
CA SER A 87 -21.83 7.09 19.27
C SER A 87 -21.58 7.64 17.86
N ASN A 88 -22.07 7.01 16.78
CA ASN A 88 -22.04 7.53 15.40
C ASN A 88 -20.63 7.96 14.93
N ARG A 89 -19.62 7.13 15.16
CA ARG A 89 -18.25 7.38 14.69
C ARG A 89 -17.82 6.28 13.77
N ILE A 90 -16.99 6.61 12.78
CA ILE A 90 -16.35 5.61 11.93
C ILE A 90 -14.85 5.69 12.13
N GLY A 91 -14.25 4.55 12.44
CA GLY A 91 -12.82 4.34 12.32
C GLY A 91 -12.47 3.93 10.90
N LEU A 92 -11.49 4.59 10.30
CA LEU A 92 -10.79 4.12 9.11
C LEU A 92 -9.39 3.69 9.54
N ILE A 93 -9.04 2.44 9.26
CA ILE A 93 -7.74 1.85 9.60
C ILE A 93 -7.06 1.50 8.28
N ALA A 94 -5.87 2.02 8.04
CA ALA A 94 -5.05 1.66 6.88
C ALA A 94 -3.72 1.08 7.36
N ASN A 95 -3.45 -0.16 7.00
CA ASN A 95 -2.24 -0.88 7.39
C ASN A 95 -1.49 -1.40 6.16
N GLY A 96 -0.20 -1.65 6.31
CA GLY A 96 0.62 -2.25 5.26
C GLY A 96 2.04 -2.53 5.74
N THR A 97 2.84 -3.13 4.86
CA THR A 97 4.24 -3.46 5.18
C THR A 97 5.16 -2.39 4.59
N VAL A 98 5.92 -1.72 5.46
CA VAL A 98 6.95 -0.76 5.07
C VAL A 98 8.17 -1.53 4.58
N VAL A 99 8.63 -1.19 3.38
CA VAL A 99 9.75 -1.86 2.71
C VAL A 99 10.74 -0.84 2.14
N GLU A 100 11.98 -1.30 2.00
CA GLU A 100 12.97 -0.69 1.12
C GLU A 100 12.99 -1.51 -0.17
N MET A 101 12.71 -0.86 -1.29
CA MET A 101 12.70 -1.44 -2.63
C MET A 101 13.74 -0.79 -3.53
N GLU A 102 14.25 -1.55 -4.48
CA GLU A 102 15.17 -1.08 -5.51
C GLU A 102 14.69 -1.52 -6.89
N LYS A 103 15.07 -0.79 -7.93
CA LYS A 103 14.71 -1.15 -9.30
C LYS A 103 15.45 -2.43 -9.67
N CYS A 104 14.72 -3.42 -10.16
CA CYS A 104 15.34 -4.61 -10.75
C CYS A 104 15.97 -4.20 -12.09
N GLU A 105 17.27 -3.96 -12.11
CA GLU A 105 17.99 -3.81 -13.36
C GLU A 105 18.26 -5.19 -13.96
N THR A 106 17.56 -5.48 -15.06
CA THR A 106 17.84 -6.67 -15.85
C THR A 106 19.19 -6.52 -16.53
N HIS A 107 20.25 -7.00 -15.89
CA HIS A 107 21.57 -7.09 -16.50
C HIS A 107 21.59 -8.28 -17.46
N PHE A 108 21.09 -8.05 -18.68
CA PHE A 108 21.09 -9.06 -19.75
C PHE A 108 22.51 -9.53 -20.07
N ILE A 109 23.49 -8.65 -19.91
CA ILE A 109 24.92 -8.96 -20.08
C ILE A 109 25.39 -9.93 -18.99
N ASP A 110 25.12 -9.65 -17.71
CA ASP A 110 25.50 -10.54 -16.61
C ASP A 110 24.86 -11.93 -16.73
N PHE A 111 23.61 -11.99 -17.20
CA PHE A 111 22.95 -13.26 -17.49
C PHE A 111 23.64 -14.01 -18.64
N ALA A 112 23.94 -13.33 -19.75
CA ALA A 112 24.63 -13.93 -20.89
C ALA A 112 26.06 -14.37 -20.53
N GLU A 113 26.79 -13.59 -19.73
CA GLU A 113 28.09 -13.98 -19.18
C GLU A 113 27.97 -15.18 -18.25
N GLY A 114 26.95 -15.23 -17.41
CA GLY A 114 26.63 -16.37 -16.56
C GLY A 114 26.40 -17.65 -17.37
N ILE A 115 25.60 -17.57 -18.44
CA ILE A 115 25.37 -18.70 -19.36
C ILE A 115 26.66 -19.11 -20.08
N ARG A 116 27.45 -18.15 -20.57
CA ARG A 116 28.74 -18.41 -21.24
C ARG A 116 29.71 -19.13 -20.31
N LYS A 117 29.81 -18.66 -19.06
CA LYS A 117 30.66 -19.27 -18.03
C LYS A 117 30.16 -20.67 -17.65
N LEU A 118 28.85 -20.88 -17.56
CA LEU A 118 28.29 -22.21 -17.36
C LEU A 118 28.66 -23.15 -18.51
N HIS A 119 28.57 -22.69 -19.76
CA HIS A 119 28.96 -23.46 -20.93
C HIS A 119 30.44 -23.83 -20.91
N GLU A 120 31.34 -22.89 -20.63
CA GLU A 120 32.78 -23.15 -20.46
C GLU A 120 33.02 -24.23 -19.40
N LEU A 121 32.40 -24.11 -18.22
CA LEU A 121 32.54 -25.08 -17.13
C LEU A 121 32.00 -26.47 -17.48
N MET A 122 30.95 -26.56 -18.29
CA MET A 122 30.44 -27.84 -18.81
C MET A 122 31.37 -28.44 -19.87
N THR A 123 31.92 -27.60 -20.75
CA THR A 123 32.84 -28.04 -21.82
C THR A 123 34.16 -28.54 -21.25
N ASP A 124 34.63 -27.89 -20.18
CA ASP A 124 35.84 -28.26 -19.44
C ASP A 124 35.61 -29.47 -18.51
N GLY A 125 34.39 -30.01 -18.43
CA GLY A 125 34.05 -31.17 -17.60
C GLY A 125 34.05 -30.91 -16.08
N ILE A 126 34.06 -29.63 -15.68
CA ILE A 126 34.05 -29.19 -14.28
C ILE A 126 32.65 -29.36 -13.67
N ILE A 127 31.61 -29.10 -14.48
CA ILE A 127 30.19 -29.29 -14.13
C ILE A 127 29.61 -30.31 -15.10
N LYS A 128 28.91 -31.33 -14.58
CA LYS A 128 28.20 -32.35 -15.39
C LYS A 128 26.83 -31.87 -15.83
#